data_AF-A0A523E9X6-F1
#
_entry.id   AF-A0A523E9X6-F1
#
_cell.length_a   1.000
_cell.length_b   1.000
_cell.length_c   1.000
_cell.angle_alpha   90.00
_cell.angle_beta   90.00
_cell.angle_gamma   90.00
#
_symmetry.space_group_name_H-M   'P 1'
#
loop_
_entity.id
_entity.type
_entity.pdbx_description
1 polymer ?
#
loop_
_entity_poly.entity_id
_entity_poly.type
_entity_poly.pdbx_seq_one_letter_code
_entity_poly.pdbx_strand_id
1 'polypeptide(L)'
;MDRHDADWRASRLLPPPESLAEKKWPTRADLDAAAPSHPVYIPIGIWPYPVIFNSEARKQLGITASGPADGQGVRIERDPSSGEPTGRVQGMIFYNRTPLWEKLQAMLPRPSPEMQRRALAKAVHDNAAAGVTTIFESHAAQPAHLEHYRALRASGELPGRVVMSYSVNNRHTVDEIDRWMVELPHASGRGAGDDVIKTLGVTVALDGATQFGVAHMNAPYLDIYGEPRARCRWTRRSCRQSLFLWRGTIFVCSSRSRETRPRR
;
A
#
# COMPACT_ATOMS: atom_id res chain seq x y z
N MET A 1 17.46 -26.38 -6.34
CA MET A 1 16.36 -26.15 -7.31
C MET A 1 16.30 -24.65 -7.49
N ASP A 2 16.88 -24.20 -8.59
CA ASP A 2 17.33 -22.82 -8.82
C ASP A 2 16.21 -21.80 -8.66
N ARG A 3 16.50 -20.73 -7.93
CA ARG A 3 15.74 -19.49 -8.05
C ARG A 3 16.00 -19.00 -9.48
N HIS A 4 15.00 -19.10 -10.35
CA HIS A 4 15.09 -18.47 -11.66
C HIS A 4 15.34 -16.97 -11.46
N ASP A 5 16.53 -16.54 -11.86
CA ASP A 5 17.00 -15.15 -11.97
C ASP A 5 16.24 -14.38 -13.08
N ALA A 6 14.90 -14.42 -13.06
CA ALA A 6 14.11 -13.60 -13.94
C ALA A 6 14.05 -12.17 -13.35
N ASP A 7 14.77 -11.24 -13.96
CA ASP A 7 14.74 -9.81 -13.65
C ASP A 7 13.35 -9.23 -14.01
N TRP A 8 12.45 -9.26 -13.03
CA TRP A 8 11.09 -8.71 -13.13
C TRP A 8 11.12 -7.21 -13.38
N ARG A 9 10.39 -6.75 -14.40
CA ARG A 9 10.18 -5.33 -14.69
C ARG A 9 8.85 -4.89 -14.12
N ALA A 10 8.88 -4.14 -13.01
CA ALA A 10 7.74 -3.42 -12.49
C ALA A 10 7.74 -1.99 -13.05
N SER A 11 6.64 -1.57 -13.67
CA SER A 11 6.49 -0.18 -14.10
C SER A 11 6.05 0.73 -12.95
N ARG A 12 6.20 2.04 -13.13
CA ARG A 12 5.44 3.04 -12.36
C ARG A 12 3.93 2.77 -12.52
N LEU A 13 3.13 3.18 -11.54
CA LEU A 13 1.66 3.19 -11.65
C LEU A 13 1.25 3.86 -12.97
N LEU A 14 0.52 3.13 -13.81
CA LEU A 14 0.00 3.67 -15.06
C LEU A 14 -1.19 4.59 -14.76
N PRO A 15 -1.31 5.76 -15.40
CA PRO A 15 -2.51 6.58 -15.29
C PRO A 15 -3.70 5.88 -15.98
N PRO A 16 -4.94 6.34 -15.73
CA PRO A 16 -6.12 5.87 -16.44
C PRO A 16 -5.95 5.99 -17.96
N PRO A 17 -6.63 5.15 -18.77
CA PRO A 17 -6.38 5.05 -20.19
C PRO A 17 -6.76 6.35 -20.89
N GLU A 18 -7.71 7.12 -20.37
CA GLU A 18 -8.11 8.43 -20.90
C GLU A 18 -6.96 9.45 -20.90
N SER A 19 -5.94 9.24 -20.05
CA SER A 19 -4.73 10.06 -19.97
C SER A 19 -3.60 9.56 -20.89
N LEU A 20 -3.78 8.42 -21.56
CA LEU A 20 -2.83 7.88 -22.54
C LEU A 20 -3.17 8.39 -23.94
N ALA A 21 -2.16 8.57 -24.79
CA ALA A 21 -2.36 9.04 -26.16
C ALA A 21 -3.30 8.11 -26.95
N GLU A 22 -3.17 6.81 -26.73
CA GLU A 22 -3.93 5.75 -27.38
C GLU A 22 -5.33 5.54 -26.77
N LYS A 23 -5.64 6.19 -25.63
CA LYS A 23 -6.92 6.07 -24.90
C LYS A 23 -7.35 4.64 -24.57
N LYS A 24 -6.38 3.74 -24.43
CA LYS A 24 -6.59 2.31 -24.17
C LYS A 24 -5.51 1.76 -23.26
N TRP A 25 -5.83 0.66 -22.58
CA TRP A 25 -4.83 -0.08 -21.82
C TRP A 25 -3.81 -0.76 -22.76
N PRO A 26 -2.53 -0.85 -22.35
CA PRO A 26 -1.60 -1.73 -23.03
C PRO A 26 -2.09 -3.17 -22.90
N THR A 27 -1.87 -3.96 -23.94
CA THR A 27 -2.25 -5.37 -23.98
C THR A 27 -1.08 -6.26 -23.60
N ARG A 28 -1.35 -7.53 -23.29
CA ARG A 28 -0.30 -8.55 -23.15
C ARG A 28 0.66 -8.55 -24.35
N ALA A 29 0.14 -8.41 -25.57
CA ALA A 29 0.94 -8.41 -26.79
C ALA A 29 1.88 -7.20 -26.86
N ASP A 30 1.43 -6.01 -26.43
CA ASP A 30 2.29 -4.82 -26.36
C ASP A 30 3.46 -5.05 -25.38
N LEU A 31 3.19 -5.70 -24.23
CA LEU A 31 4.21 -6.01 -23.24
C LEU A 31 5.15 -7.14 -23.67
N ASP A 32 4.64 -8.15 -24.38
CA ASP A 32 5.45 -9.21 -24.96
C ASP A 32 6.40 -8.65 -26.04
N ALA A 33 5.96 -7.68 -26.84
CA ALA A 33 6.81 -7.01 -27.82
C ALA A 33 7.89 -6.14 -27.17
N ALA A 34 7.54 -5.41 -26.10
CA ALA A 34 8.47 -4.53 -25.39
C ALA A 34 9.50 -5.28 -24.51
N ALA A 35 9.12 -6.45 -23.99
CA ALA A 35 9.92 -7.23 -23.05
C ALA A 35 9.72 -8.74 -23.27
N PRO A 36 10.19 -9.30 -24.39
CA PRO A 36 9.87 -10.67 -24.81
C PRO A 36 10.43 -11.76 -23.90
N SER A 37 11.50 -11.45 -23.15
CA SER A 37 12.21 -12.41 -22.29
C SER A 37 12.21 -12.01 -20.81
N HIS A 38 11.44 -10.98 -20.43
CA HIS A 38 11.37 -10.52 -19.04
C HIS A 38 9.91 -10.51 -18.56
N PRO A 39 9.60 -11.02 -17.36
CA PRO A 39 8.25 -10.89 -16.82
C PRO A 39 7.95 -9.42 -16.50
N VAL A 40 6.80 -8.94 -16.99
CA VAL A 40 6.33 -7.56 -16.81
C VAL A 40 5.06 -7.54 -15.97
N TYR A 41 5.05 -6.62 -15.00
CA TYR A 41 3.89 -6.28 -14.19
C TYR A 41 3.65 -4.78 -14.24
N ILE A 42 2.48 -4.38 -14.71
CA ILE A 42 2.00 -3.00 -14.66
C ILE A 42 0.92 -2.88 -13.57
N PRO A 43 1.25 -2.32 -12.39
CA PRO A 43 0.23 -1.95 -11.43
C PRO A 43 -0.54 -0.73 -11.94
N ILE A 44 -1.85 -0.74 -11.76
CA ILE A 44 -2.69 0.43 -12.02
C ILE A 44 -3.22 0.93 -10.68
N GLY A 45 -2.87 2.18 -10.35
CA GLY A 45 -3.00 2.72 -8.99
C GLY A 45 -4.41 3.12 -8.59
N ILE A 46 -5.38 2.97 -9.49
CA ILE A 46 -6.77 3.38 -9.28
C ILE A 46 -7.64 2.14 -9.49
N TRP A 47 -8.43 1.79 -8.49
CA TRP A 47 -9.40 0.72 -8.59
C TRP A 47 -10.65 1.25 -9.31
N PRO A 48 -11.29 0.48 -10.24
CA PRO A 48 -11.26 -0.97 -10.44
C PRO A 48 -10.25 -1.44 -11.49
N TYR A 49 -9.29 -0.59 -11.85
CA TYR A 49 -8.49 -0.88 -13.03
C TYR A 49 -7.66 -2.16 -12.83
N PRO A 50 -7.53 -2.97 -13.89
CA PRO A 50 -6.84 -4.24 -13.80
C PRO A 50 -5.35 -3.99 -13.63
N VAL A 51 -4.63 -4.98 -13.10
CA VAL A 51 -3.19 -5.08 -13.35
C VAL A 51 -2.96 -5.79 -14.68
N ILE A 52 -1.83 -5.53 -15.32
CA ILE A 52 -1.53 -6.05 -16.65
C ILE A 52 -0.21 -6.80 -16.62
N PHE A 53 -0.25 -8.04 -17.14
CA PHE A 53 0.88 -8.95 -17.22
C PHE A 53 1.18 -9.32 -18.67
N ASN A 54 2.45 -9.50 -18.98
CA ASN A 54 2.88 -10.15 -20.21
C ASN A 54 2.80 -11.69 -20.07
N SER A 55 3.15 -12.42 -21.13
CA SER A 55 3.09 -13.89 -21.15
C SER A 55 4.04 -14.53 -20.15
N GLU A 56 5.26 -14.01 -20.03
CA GLU A 56 6.26 -14.55 -19.12
C GLU A 56 5.84 -14.38 -17.65
N ALA A 57 5.31 -13.20 -17.28
CA ALA A 57 4.79 -12.96 -15.94
C ALA A 57 3.63 -13.90 -15.57
N ARG A 58 2.66 -14.10 -16.48
CA ARG A 58 1.55 -15.04 -16.26
C ARG A 58 2.05 -16.46 -16.03
N LYS A 59 3.01 -16.92 -16.84
CA LYS A 59 3.61 -18.26 -16.73
C LYS A 59 4.23 -18.46 -15.34
N GLN A 60 5.02 -17.50 -14.86
CA GLN A 60 5.63 -17.58 -13.53
C GLN A 60 4.59 -17.52 -12.41
N LEU A 61 3.55 -16.70 -12.57
CA LEU A 61 2.43 -16.62 -11.62
C LEU A 61 1.52 -17.86 -11.67
N GLY A 62 1.63 -18.71 -12.69
CA GLY A 62 0.78 -19.88 -12.87
C GLY A 62 -0.64 -19.52 -13.29
N ILE A 63 -0.80 -18.40 -14.00
CA ILE A 63 -2.07 -17.96 -14.58
C ILE A 63 -2.21 -18.60 -15.96
N THR A 64 -3.03 -19.63 -16.05
CA THR A 64 -3.30 -20.46 -17.24
C THR A 64 -4.80 -20.53 -17.52
N ALA A 65 -5.22 -21.13 -18.63
CA ALA A 65 -6.64 -21.41 -18.91
C ALA A 65 -7.36 -22.16 -17.77
N SER A 66 -6.66 -23.07 -17.08
CA SER A 66 -7.22 -23.92 -16.03
C SER A 66 -7.15 -23.33 -14.61
N GLY A 67 -6.42 -22.22 -14.39
CA GLY A 67 -6.36 -21.62 -13.07
C GLY A 67 -5.40 -20.43 -12.94
N PRO A 68 -5.31 -19.82 -11.74
CA PRO A 68 -6.22 -20.06 -10.62
C PRO A 68 -7.65 -19.62 -10.97
N ALA A 69 -8.63 -20.16 -10.23
CA ALA A 69 -10.02 -19.72 -10.36
C ALA A 69 -10.20 -18.30 -9.81
N ASP A 70 -11.21 -17.60 -10.33
CA ASP A 70 -11.66 -16.34 -9.76
C ASP A 70 -12.09 -16.55 -8.30
N GLY A 71 -11.76 -15.60 -7.43
CA GLY A 71 -12.02 -15.75 -6.01
C GLY A 71 -11.38 -14.66 -5.17
N GLN A 72 -11.91 -14.46 -3.96
CA GLN A 72 -11.41 -13.45 -3.01
C GLN A 72 -11.33 -12.04 -3.64
N GLY A 73 -12.27 -11.69 -4.52
CA GLY A 73 -12.28 -10.40 -5.21
C GLY A 73 -11.27 -10.24 -6.34
N VAL A 74 -10.53 -11.30 -6.70
CA VAL A 74 -9.67 -11.36 -7.89
C VAL A 74 -10.45 -11.97 -9.05
N ARG A 75 -10.44 -11.30 -10.21
CA ARG A 75 -11.06 -11.78 -11.45
C ARG A 75 -10.04 -11.76 -12.59
N ILE A 76 -9.80 -12.90 -13.21
CA ILE A 76 -8.84 -13.05 -14.31
C ILE A 76 -9.61 -12.92 -15.61
N GLU A 77 -9.29 -11.90 -16.40
CA GLU A 77 -9.92 -11.73 -17.71
C GLU A 77 -9.43 -12.84 -18.66
N ARG A 78 -10.38 -13.57 -19.24
CA ARG A 78 -10.13 -14.69 -20.15
C ARG A 78 -10.81 -14.42 -21.47
N ASP A 79 -10.12 -14.76 -22.55
CA ASP A 79 -10.71 -14.71 -23.88
C ASP A 79 -11.86 -15.73 -23.98
N PRO A 80 -13.09 -15.32 -24.37
CA PRO A 80 -14.23 -16.22 -24.39
C PRO A 80 -14.12 -17.38 -25.38
N SER A 81 -13.31 -17.24 -26.45
CA SER A 81 -13.19 -18.24 -27.51
C SER A 81 -12.16 -19.33 -27.18
N SER A 82 -11.06 -18.95 -26.54
CA SER A 82 -9.93 -19.83 -26.24
C SER A 82 -9.83 -20.22 -24.76
N GLY A 83 -10.47 -19.47 -23.86
CA GLY A 83 -10.31 -19.61 -22.40
C GLY A 83 -8.97 -19.10 -21.86
N GLU A 84 -8.08 -18.63 -22.74
CA GLU A 84 -6.75 -18.17 -22.36
C GLU A 84 -6.82 -16.81 -21.62
N PRO A 85 -6.05 -16.61 -20.54
CA PRO A 85 -6.01 -15.32 -19.84
C PRO A 85 -5.49 -14.20 -20.75
N THR A 86 -6.17 -13.06 -20.80
CA THR A 86 -5.78 -11.94 -21.68
C THR A 86 -4.54 -11.19 -21.19
N GLY A 87 -4.13 -11.41 -19.93
CA GLY A 87 -3.09 -10.65 -19.25
C GLY A 87 -3.63 -9.63 -18.25
N ARG A 88 -4.93 -9.35 -18.27
CA ARG A 88 -5.57 -8.40 -17.36
C ARG A 88 -6.17 -9.12 -16.16
N VAL A 89 -5.86 -8.64 -14.96
CA VAL A 89 -6.39 -9.22 -13.72
C VAL A 89 -6.93 -8.11 -12.82
N GLN A 90 -8.20 -8.20 -12.46
CA GLN A 90 -8.85 -7.26 -11.55
C GLN A 90 -8.65 -7.68 -10.10
N GLY A 91 -8.63 -6.69 -9.19
CA GLY A 91 -8.64 -6.95 -7.75
C GLY A 91 -7.33 -7.45 -7.14
N MET A 92 -6.25 -7.58 -7.93
CA MET A 92 -4.89 -7.78 -7.42
C MET A 92 -4.30 -6.44 -6.96
N ILE A 93 -4.57 -6.07 -5.71
CA ILE A 93 -4.14 -4.79 -5.12
C ILE A 93 -3.54 -5.00 -3.73
N PHE A 94 -2.78 -4.02 -3.23
CA PHE A 94 -2.17 -4.06 -1.90
C PHE A 94 -3.17 -4.32 -0.75
N TYR A 95 -4.42 -3.87 -0.89
CA TYR A 95 -5.47 -4.07 0.11
C TYR A 95 -6.18 -5.44 0.00
N ASN A 96 -5.93 -6.21 -1.06
CA ASN A 96 -6.51 -7.53 -1.28
C ASN A 96 -5.42 -8.61 -1.35
N ARG A 97 -4.98 -9.05 -0.16
CA ARG A 97 -3.83 -9.95 0.02
C ARG A 97 -4.17 -11.43 -0.24
N THR A 98 -4.48 -11.76 -1.48
CA THR A 98 -4.72 -13.14 -1.93
C THR A 98 -3.42 -13.93 -2.09
N PRO A 99 -3.44 -15.28 -2.16
CA PRO A 99 -2.24 -16.07 -2.44
C PRO A 99 -1.54 -15.67 -3.75
N LEU A 100 -2.30 -15.25 -4.76
CA LEU A 100 -1.77 -14.76 -6.02
C LEU A 100 -1.03 -13.42 -5.86
N TRP A 101 -1.58 -12.50 -5.04
CA TRP A 101 -0.91 -11.25 -4.68
C TRP A 101 0.39 -11.49 -3.91
N GLU A 102 0.38 -12.37 -2.89
CA GLU A 102 1.59 -12.69 -2.13
C GLU A 102 2.66 -13.34 -3.03
N LYS A 103 2.27 -14.22 -3.96
CA LYS A 103 3.17 -14.83 -4.93
C LYS A 103 3.84 -13.77 -5.81
N LEU A 104 3.08 -12.81 -6.33
CA LEU A 104 3.61 -11.68 -7.09
C LEU A 104 4.61 -10.88 -6.24
N GLN A 105 4.21 -10.46 -5.03
CA GLN A 105 5.06 -9.65 -4.15
C GLN A 105 6.37 -10.35 -3.78
N ALA A 106 6.39 -11.68 -3.69
CA ALA A 106 7.59 -12.46 -3.44
C ALA A 106 8.56 -12.50 -4.63
N MET A 107 8.04 -12.32 -5.86
CA MET A 107 8.82 -12.33 -7.10
C MET A 107 9.32 -10.94 -7.51
N LEU A 108 8.63 -9.86 -7.08
CA LEU A 108 9.02 -8.50 -7.43
C LEU A 108 10.37 -8.10 -6.80
N PRO A 109 11.21 -7.35 -7.53
CA PRO A 109 12.49 -6.89 -7.02
C PRO A 109 12.26 -5.90 -5.87
N ARG A 110 13.03 -6.04 -4.80
CA ARG A 110 13.01 -5.08 -3.70
C ARG A 110 13.88 -3.87 -4.04
N PRO A 111 13.39 -2.63 -3.87
CA PRO A 111 14.22 -1.44 -4.05
C PRO A 111 15.44 -1.48 -3.13
N SER A 112 16.63 -1.25 -3.69
CA SER A 112 17.84 -1.16 -2.87
C SER A 112 17.77 0.05 -1.91
N PRO A 113 18.50 0.05 -0.79
CA PRO A 113 18.53 1.20 0.12
C PRO A 113 18.92 2.52 -0.57
N GLU A 114 19.79 2.44 -1.58
CA GLU A 114 20.19 3.58 -2.41
C GLU A 114 19.03 4.10 -3.27
N MET A 115 18.27 3.20 -3.92
CA MET A 115 17.06 3.59 -4.66
C MET A 115 16.04 4.25 -3.75
N GLN A 116 15.84 3.72 -2.54
CA GLN A 116 14.93 4.30 -1.54
C GLN A 116 15.38 5.70 -1.12
N ARG A 117 16.68 5.91 -0.83
CA ARG A 117 17.23 7.24 -0.49
C ARG A 117 17.05 8.25 -1.63
N ARG A 118 17.36 7.87 -2.88
CA ARG A 118 17.15 8.76 -4.03
C ARG A 118 15.68 9.08 -4.28
N ALA A 119 14.80 8.10 -4.13
CA ALA A 119 13.36 8.32 -4.27
C ALA A 119 12.84 9.26 -3.18
N LEU A 120 13.31 9.10 -1.94
CA LEU A 120 12.96 10.00 -0.84
C LEU A 120 13.48 11.42 -1.08
N ALA A 121 14.74 11.57 -1.47
CA ALA A 121 15.35 12.87 -1.79
C ALA A 121 14.50 13.60 -2.84
N LYS A 122 14.18 12.92 -3.94
CA LYS A 122 13.31 13.48 -4.97
C LYS A 122 11.95 13.89 -4.41
N ALA A 123 11.28 13.03 -3.64
CA ALA A 123 9.96 13.32 -3.10
C ALA A 123 9.95 14.55 -2.16
N VAL A 124 10.94 14.69 -1.28
CA VAL A 124 11.02 15.84 -0.37
C VAL A 124 11.35 17.14 -1.12
N HIS A 125 12.16 17.08 -2.17
CA HIS A 125 12.44 18.25 -3.02
C HIS A 125 11.24 18.65 -3.88
N ASP A 126 10.54 17.70 -4.49
CA ASP A 126 9.31 17.98 -5.26
C ASP A 126 8.25 18.62 -4.35
N ASN A 127 8.10 18.13 -3.11
CA ASN A 127 7.21 18.70 -2.11
C ASN A 127 7.64 20.14 -1.73
N ALA A 128 8.92 20.37 -1.49
CA ALA A 128 9.43 21.70 -1.16
C ALA A 128 9.25 22.71 -2.30
N ALA A 129 9.46 22.28 -3.55
CA ALA A 129 9.19 23.10 -4.73
C ALA A 129 7.71 23.48 -4.87
N ALA A 130 6.80 22.64 -4.36
CA ALA A 130 5.37 22.93 -4.25
C ALA A 130 4.99 23.75 -2.99
N GLY A 131 5.97 24.21 -2.19
CA GLY A 131 5.75 25.02 -1.00
C GLY A 131 5.44 24.23 0.28
N VAL A 132 5.57 22.89 0.26
CA VAL A 132 5.40 22.06 1.45
C VAL A 132 6.62 22.24 2.36
N THR A 133 6.40 22.75 3.58
CA THR A 133 7.47 23.05 4.54
C THR A 133 7.59 22.03 5.67
N THR A 134 6.56 21.22 5.89
CA THR A 134 6.53 20.14 6.90
C THR A 134 5.78 18.94 6.34
N ILE A 135 6.39 17.76 6.42
CA ILE A 135 5.79 16.47 6.04
C ILE A 135 5.39 15.72 7.31
N PHE A 136 4.18 15.16 7.32
CA PHE A 136 3.77 14.16 8.32
C PHE A 136 3.81 12.78 7.68
N GLU A 137 4.71 11.92 8.17
CA GLU A 137 4.94 10.57 7.65
C GLU A 137 4.47 9.53 8.65
N SER A 138 3.37 8.86 8.34
CA SER A 138 2.80 7.83 9.21
C SER A 138 2.41 6.53 8.51
N HIS A 139 2.21 6.57 7.19
CA HIS A 139 1.61 5.46 6.47
C HIS A 139 2.68 4.46 6.07
N ALA A 140 2.64 3.26 6.64
CA ALA A 140 3.68 2.24 6.49
C ALA A 140 5.08 2.71 6.94
N ALA A 141 5.18 3.82 7.69
CA ALA A 141 6.43 4.33 8.23
C ALA A 141 7.01 3.32 9.24
N GLN A 142 8.29 2.98 9.09
CA GLN A 142 9.02 2.05 9.96
C GLN A 142 10.27 2.74 10.51
N PRO A 143 10.86 2.25 11.61
CA PRO A 143 12.09 2.81 12.19
C PRO A 143 13.23 2.96 11.17
N ALA A 144 13.37 1.99 10.26
CA ALA A 144 14.37 2.04 9.19
C ALA A 144 14.21 3.27 8.26
N HIS A 145 12.99 3.78 8.07
CA HIS A 145 12.75 4.96 7.23
C HIS A 145 13.27 6.26 7.87
N LEU A 146 13.34 6.33 9.22
CA LEU A 146 13.90 7.49 9.92
C LEU A 146 15.36 7.71 9.53
N GLU A 147 16.12 6.63 9.31
CA GLU A 147 17.53 6.71 8.93
C GLU A 147 17.72 7.34 7.54
N HIS A 148 16.75 7.19 6.63
CA HIS A 148 16.80 7.88 5.34
C HIS A 148 16.63 9.39 5.49
N TYR A 149 15.73 9.84 6.36
CA TYR A 149 15.56 11.27 6.66
C TYR A 149 16.78 11.86 7.39
N ARG A 150 17.36 11.10 8.34
CA ARG A 150 18.61 11.50 9.01
C ARG A 150 19.77 11.64 8.03
N ALA A 151 19.90 10.71 7.09
CA ALA A 151 20.93 10.76 6.06
C ALA A 151 20.78 12.01 5.17
N LEU A 152 19.57 12.32 4.69
CA LEU A 152 19.32 13.53 3.89
C LEU A 152 19.59 14.81 4.67
N ARG A 153 19.26 14.84 5.97
CA ARG A 153 19.60 15.98 6.81
C ARG A 153 21.11 16.14 6.98
N ALA A 154 21.82 15.03 7.22
CA ALA A 154 23.27 15.06 7.39
C ALA A 154 24.00 15.50 6.11
N SER A 155 23.46 15.20 4.93
CA SER A 155 23.99 15.69 3.64
C SER A 155 23.52 17.10 3.26
N GLY A 156 22.64 17.73 4.04
CA GLY A 156 22.07 19.04 3.73
C GLY A 156 20.99 19.02 2.63
N GLU A 157 20.51 17.84 2.25
CA GLU A 157 19.51 17.62 1.19
C GLU A 157 18.07 17.55 1.72
N LEU A 158 17.83 17.74 3.03
CA LEU A 158 16.47 17.79 3.59
C LEU A 158 15.94 19.23 3.61
N PRO A 159 15.03 19.64 2.70
CA PRO A 159 14.64 21.04 2.54
C PRO A 159 13.64 21.56 3.60
N GLY A 160 13.12 20.69 4.47
CA GLY A 160 12.04 21.03 5.39
C GLY A 160 11.97 20.13 6.61
N ARG A 161 10.86 20.21 7.34
CA ARG A 161 10.64 19.45 8.58
C ARG A 161 9.92 18.14 8.32
N VAL A 162 10.21 17.14 9.12
CA VAL A 162 9.56 15.83 9.07
C VAL A 162 9.08 15.45 10.46
N VAL A 163 7.78 15.19 10.55
CA VAL A 163 7.13 14.65 11.73
C VAL A 163 6.69 13.23 11.40
N MET A 164 7.10 12.25 12.21
CA MET A 164 6.88 10.84 11.93
C MET A 164 6.09 10.15 13.03
N SER A 165 5.35 9.11 12.64
CA SER A 165 4.85 8.08 13.55
C SER A 165 4.94 6.71 12.90
N TYR A 166 5.33 5.68 13.64
CA TYR A 166 5.55 4.36 13.06
C TYR A 166 4.25 3.57 12.91
N SER A 167 4.00 3.04 11.72
CA SER A 167 2.82 2.23 11.46
C SER A 167 2.94 0.87 12.14
N VAL A 168 1.96 0.52 12.97
CA VAL A 168 1.80 -0.81 13.52
C VAL A 168 1.51 -1.79 12.39
N ASN A 169 2.19 -2.94 12.38
CA ASN A 169 1.86 -4.04 11.49
C ASN A 169 0.66 -4.81 12.06
N ASN A 170 -0.50 -4.65 11.44
CA ASN A 170 -1.75 -5.29 11.88
C ASN A 170 -1.80 -6.82 11.69
N ARG A 171 -0.73 -7.44 11.16
CA ARG A 171 -0.57 -8.90 11.12
C ARG A 171 0.08 -9.47 12.37
N HIS A 172 0.79 -8.64 13.12
CA HIS A 172 1.44 -9.07 14.34
C HIS A 172 0.38 -9.35 15.41
N THR A 173 0.64 -10.35 16.24
CA THR A 173 -0.12 -10.57 17.47
C THR A 173 0.06 -9.39 18.41
N VAL A 174 -0.82 -9.26 19.41
CA VAL A 174 -0.69 -8.20 20.42
C VAL A 174 0.66 -8.28 21.13
N ASP A 175 1.15 -9.48 21.45
CA ASP A 175 2.45 -9.69 22.11
C ASP A 175 3.63 -9.31 21.21
N GLU A 176 3.53 -9.56 19.89
CA GLU A 176 4.53 -9.11 18.92
C GLU A 176 4.55 -7.59 18.78
N ILE A 177 3.37 -6.95 18.80
CA ILE A 177 3.25 -5.48 18.80
C ILE A 177 3.82 -4.92 20.09
N ASP A 178 3.51 -5.52 21.25
CA ASP A 178 4.01 -5.09 22.56
C ASP A 178 5.54 -5.13 22.60
N ARG A 179 6.15 -6.27 22.22
CA ARG A 179 7.60 -6.39 22.09
C ARG A 179 8.19 -5.35 21.14
N TRP A 180 7.57 -5.14 19.98
CA TRP A 180 8.03 -4.13 19.03
C TRP A 180 7.95 -2.71 19.58
N MET A 181 6.91 -2.37 20.35
CA MET A 181 6.77 -1.04 20.98
C MET A 181 7.81 -0.81 22.08
N VAL A 182 8.20 -1.86 22.83
CA VAL A 182 9.28 -1.78 23.84
C VAL A 182 10.60 -1.34 23.20
N GLU A 183 10.87 -1.77 21.96
CA GLU A 183 12.07 -1.38 21.21
C GLU A 183 12.00 0.05 20.64
N LEU A 184 10.93 0.80 20.90
CA LEU A 184 10.70 2.15 20.37
C LEU A 184 10.54 3.23 21.46
N PRO A 185 11.47 3.36 22.41
CA PRO A 185 11.36 4.35 23.48
C PRO A 185 11.29 5.79 22.93
N HIS A 186 11.90 6.06 21.77
CA HIS A 186 11.87 7.36 21.08
C HIS A 186 10.53 7.69 20.41
N ALA A 187 9.61 6.74 20.34
CA ALA A 187 8.25 6.93 19.83
C ALA A 187 7.20 6.90 20.97
N SER A 188 7.58 7.32 22.18
CA SER A 188 6.69 7.35 23.35
C SER A 188 6.57 8.77 23.94
N GLY A 189 5.54 9.00 24.77
CA GLY A 189 5.36 10.26 25.49
C GLY A 189 5.17 11.48 24.58
N ARG A 190 6.03 12.50 24.72
CA ARG A 190 6.03 13.71 23.87
C ARG A 190 6.72 13.50 22.51
N GLY A 191 7.22 12.29 22.26
CA GLY A 191 8.08 11.98 21.12
C GLY A 191 9.54 12.40 21.34
N ALA A 192 10.39 12.03 20.39
CA ALA A 192 11.82 12.35 20.38
C ALA A 192 12.24 13.04 19.08
N GLY A 193 13.43 13.64 19.08
CA GLY A 193 13.98 14.41 17.97
C GLY A 193 14.05 15.90 18.28
N ASP A 194 14.08 16.73 17.24
CA ASP A 194 14.22 18.17 17.33
C ASP A 194 13.24 18.91 16.40
N ASP A 195 13.48 20.19 16.17
CA ASP A 195 12.61 21.05 15.36
C ASP A 195 12.62 20.70 13.85
N VAL A 196 13.55 19.84 13.40
CA VAL A 196 13.67 19.43 11.99
C VAL A 196 13.13 18.03 11.79
N ILE A 197 13.53 17.05 12.62
CA ILE A 197 13.02 15.68 12.53
C ILE A 197 12.49 15.26 13.89
N LYS A 198 11.18 14.96 13.96
CA LYS A 198 10.49 14.57 15.18
C LYS A 198 9.70 13.29 15.01
N THR A 199 9.90 12.31 15.90
CA THR A 199 9.10 11.08 15.97
C THR A 199 8.13 11.20 17.13
N LEU A 200 6.82 11.14 16.87
CA LEU A 200 5.78 11.39 17.87
C LEU A 200 5.23 10.12 18.53
N GLY A 201 5.27 8.98 17.82
CA GLY A 201 4.46 7.86 18.25
C GLY A 201 4.38 6.72 17.26
N VAL A 202 3.34 5.91 17.46
CA VAL A 202 2.91 4.86 16.54
C VAL A 202 1.54 5.19 15.98
N THR A 203 1.26 4.73 14.76
CA THR A 203 -0.03 4.87 14.10
C THR A 203 -0.66 3.50 13.90
N VAL A 204 -1.95 3.39 14.22
CA VAL A 204 -2.75 2.19 14.01
C VAL A 204 -3.78 2.48 12.94
N ALA A 205 -3.73 1.75 11.82
CA ALA A 205 -4.79 1.74 10.84
C ALA A 205 -5.91 0.80 11.30
N LEU A 206 -7.11 1.34 11.52
CA LEU A 206 -8.27 0.59 12.02
C LEU A 206 -9.05 -0.10 10.89
N ASP A 207 -9.13 0.56 9.73
CA ASP A 207 -9.80 0.07 8.55
C ASP A 207 -9.11 0.57 7.27
N GLY A 208 -9.67 0.23 6.11
CA GLY A 208 -9.14 0.67 4.82
C GLY A 208 -10.09 1.60 4.09
N ALA A 209 -9.70 2.03 2.89
CA ALA A 209 -10.52 2.96 2.11
C ALA A 209 -11.80 2.30 1.59
N THR A 210 -12.89 3.08 1.59
CA THR A 210 -14.20 2.67 1.06
C THR A 210 -14.12 2.27 -0.39
N GLN A 211 -13.28 2.97 -1.17
CA GLN A 211 -13.07 2.65 -2.57
C GLN A 211 -12.67 1.19 -2.73
N PHE A 212 -11.82 0.61 -1.89
CA PHE A 212 -11.37 -0.78 -2.04
C PHE A 212 -12.30 -1.83 -1.41
N GLY A 213 -13.47 -1.43 -0.89
CA GLY A 213 -14.40 -2.36 -0.23
C GLY A 213 -13.90 -2.93 1.11
N VAL A 214 -12.90 -2.28 1.73
CA VAL A 214 -12.29 -2.73 3.01
C VAL A 214 -12.51 -1.76 4.17
N ALA A 215 -13.34 -0.72 3.98
CA ALA A 215 -13.77 0.16 5.06
C ALA A 215 -14.75 -0.56 6.00
N HIS A 216 -14.63 -0.31 7.30
CA HIS A 216 -15.48 -0.91 8.30
C HIS A 216 -16.73 -0.05 8.55
N MET A 217 -17.82 -0.38 7.87
CA MET A 217 -19.07 0.40 7.92
C MET A 217 -20.12 -0.21 8.85
N ASN A 218 -20.95 0.65 9.45
CA ASN A 218 -22.04 0.23 10.34
C ASN A 218 -23.19 -0.47 9.59
N ALA A 219 -23.35 -0.22 8.30
CA ALA A 219 -24.25 -0.95 7.41
C ALA A 219 -23.47 -1.47 6.20
N PRO A 220 -23.93 -2.55 5.54
CA PRO A 220 -23.35 -2.97 4.27
C PRO A 220 -23.37 -1.83 3.26
N TYR A 221 -22.34 -1.78 2.43
CA TYR A 221 -22.25 -0.87 1.28
C TYR A 221 -21.80 -1.66 0.06
N LEU A 222 -22.10 -1.14 -1.12
CA LEU A 222 -21.61 -1.73 -2.36
C LEU A 222 -20.18 -1.24 -2.59
N ASP A 223 -19.30 -2.17 -2.92
CA ASP A 223 -18.00 -1.79 -3.50
C ASP A 223 -18.18 -1.30 -4.94
N ILE A 224 -17.08 -0.94 -5.60
CA ILE A 224 -17.19 -0.39 -6.96
C ILE A 224 -17.54 -1.44 -8.02
N TYR A 225 -17.55 -2.72 -7.67
CA TYR A 225 -18.09 -3.79 -8.51
C TYR A 225 -19.58 -4.04 -8.26
N GLY A 226 -20.21 -3.24 -7.39
CA GLY A 226 -21.60 -3.45 -6.99
C GLY A 226 -21.76 -4.62 -6.02
N GLU A 227 -20.68 -5.16 -5.46
CA GLU A 227 -20.74 -6.31 -4.55
C GLU A 227 -20.93 -5.82 -3.12
N PRO A 228 -21.85 -6.44 -2.35
CA PRO A 228 -22.08 -6.04 -0.97
C PRO A 228 -20.88 -6.39 -0.09
N ARG A 229 -20.36 -5.41 0.64
CA ARG A 229 -19.31 -5.60 1.65
C ARG A 229 -19.92 -5.76 3.03
N ALA A 230 -19.46 -6.81 3.72
CA ALA A 230 -20.02 -7.23 4.99
C ALA A 230 -19.87 -6.16 6.07
N ARG A 231 -20.89 -6.08 6.92
CA ARG A 231 -20.87 -5.25 8.13
C ARG A 231 -19.81 -5.78 9.09
N CYS A 232 -18.94 -4.89 9.57
CA CYS A 232 -18.15 -5.20 10.76
C CYS A 232 -18.84 -4.58 11.97
N ARG A 233 -19.55 -5.41 12.76
CA ARG A 233 -20.17 -4.95 14.01
C ARG A 233 -19.08 -4.90 15.07
N TRP A 234 -18.56 -3.70 15.33
CA TRP A 234 -17.67 -3.46 16.46
C TRP A 234 -18.33 -3.93 17.76
N THR A 235 -17.75 -4.94 18.40
CA THR A 235 -18.14 -5.31 19.76
C THR A 235 -17.32 -4.48 20.76
N ARG A 236 -17.86 -4.21 21.95
CA ARG A 236 -17.10 -3.53 23.03
C ARG A 236 -15.77 -4.25 23.36
N ARG A 237 -15.65 -5.54 23.04
CA ARG A 237 -14.45 -6.35 23.22
C ARG A 237 -13.36 -6.00 22.20
N SER A 238 -13.72 -5.86 20.92
CA SER A 238 -12.83 -5.41 19.85
C SER A 238 -12.34 -3.99 20.09
N CYS A 239 -13.22 -3.07 20.50
CA CYS A 239 -12.82 -1.71 20.90
C CYS A 239 -11.90 -1.72 22.13
N ARG A 240 -12.12 -2.58 23.14
CA ARG A 240 -11.26 -2.64 24.34
C ARG A 240 -9.85 -3.14 24.05
N GLN A 241 -9.66 -4.07 23.12
CA GLN A 241 -8.33 -4.46 22.64
C GLN A 241 -7.63 -3.28 21.93
N SER A 242 -8.37 -2.52 21.12
CA SER A 242 -7.84 -1.29 20.51
C SER A 242 -7.60 -0.16 21.53
N LEU A 243 -8.44 -0.03 22.57
CA LEU A 243 -8.34 0.97 23.65
C LEU A 243 -7.27 0.63 24.70
N PHE A 244 -6.80 -0.61 24.81
CA PHE A 244 -5.66 -0.93 25.68
C PHE A 244 -4.36 -0.33 25.12
N LEU A 245 -4.26 -0.25 23.78
CA LEU A 245 -3.23 0.49 23.05
C LEU A 245 -3.42 2.03 23.11
N TRP A 246 -4.54 2.54 23.63
CA TRP A 246 -4.86 3.99 23.62
C TRP A 246 -4.21 4.82 24.74
N ARG A 247 -3.67 4.21 25.80
CA ARG A 247 -3.28 4.97 27.02
C ARG A 247 -1.90 5.65 26.97
N GLY A 248 -1.18 5.65 25.84
CA GLY A 248 0.20 6.15 25.80
C GLY A 248 0.67 6.92 24.56
N THR A 249 -0.19 7.21 23.57
CA THR A 249 0.30 7.72 22.27
C THR A 249 -0.57 8.86 21.74
N ILE A 250 0.06 9.94 21.27
CA ILE A 250 -0.58 11.06 20.59
C ILE A 250 -1.12 10.57 19.24
N PHE A 251 -2.45 10.62 19.07
CA PHE A 251 -3.10 10.38 17.79
C PHE A 251 -3.21 11.69 17.00
N VAL A 252 -2.83 11.66 15.72
CA VAL A 252 -3.41 12.56 14.71
C VAL A 252 -4.56 11.80 14.07
N CYS A 253 -5.76 11.97 14.63
CA CYS A 253 -7.00 11.54 13.98
C CYS A 253 -7.46 12.69 13.08
N SER A 254 -7.30 12.56 11.75
CA SER A 254 -7.91 13.51 10.81
C SER A 254 -9.36 13.09 10.51
N SER A 255 -10.24 13.14 11.50
CA SER A 255 -11.68 13.17 11.26
C SER A 255 -12.30 14.28 12.11
N ARG A 256 -12.74 15.35 11.45
CA ARG A 256 -13.61 16.34 12.08
C ARG A 256 -15.02 15.76 12.12
N SER A 257 -15.42 15.17 13.25
CA SER A 257 -16.83 15.13 13.63
C SER A 257 -17.04 16.06 14.82
N ARG A 258 -17.64 17.22 14.58
CA ARG A 258 -18.20 18.05 15.66
C ARG A 258 -19.44 17.32 16.17
N GLU A 259 -19.36 16.74 17.37
CA GLU A 259 -20.55 16.35 18.13
C GLU A 259 -21.30 17.62 18.54
N THR A 260 -22.43 17.89 17.90
CA THR A 260 -23.44 18.79 18.45
C THR A 260 -24.17 18.06 19.58
N ARG A 261 -23.89 18.45 20.83
CA ARG A 261 -24.72 18.04 21.97
C ARG A 261 -26.12 18.66 21.83
N PRO A 262 -27.22 17.91 22.07
CA PRO A 262 -28.54 18.51 22.18
C PRO A 262 -28.57 19.38 23.45
N ARG A 263 -29.06 20.61 23.31
CA ARG A 263 -29.37 21.47 24.46
C ARG A 263 -30.52 20.84 25.23
N ARG A 264 -30.41 20.84 26.56
CA ARG A 264 -31.49 20.51 27.50
C ARG A 264 -32.61 21.54 27.39
#